data_AF-A0A2V6AYE4-F1
#
_entry.id   AF-A0A2V6AYE4-F1
#
_cell.length_a   1.000
_cell.length_b   1.000
_cell.length_c   1.000
_cell.angle_alpha   90.00
_cell.angle_beta   90.00
_cell.angle_gamma   90.00
#
_symmetry.space_group_name_H-M   'P 1'
#
loop_
_entity.id
_entity.type
_entity.pdbx_description
1 polymer ?
#
loop_
_entity_poly.entity_id
_entity_poly.type
_entity_poly.pdbx_seq_one_letter_code
_entity_poly.pdbx_strand_id
1 'polypeptide(L)' 'MQFSIIVPVFNEAPLIRQFLLHLRERAPGAEIIVADGGSTD' A
#
# COMPACT_ATOMS: atom_id res chain seq x y z
N MET A 1 -15.84 9.22 9.38
CA MET A 1 -15.87 8.01 8.54
C MET A 1 -14.48 7.42 8.51
N GLN A 2 -14.37 6.11 8.76
CA GLN A 2 -13.12 5.39 8.66
C GLN A 2 -13.03 4.78 7.26
N PHE A 3 -11.90 4.97 6.58
CA PHE A 3 -11.66 4.43 5.25
C PHE A 3 -10.56 3.38 5.34
N SER A 4 -10.78 2.25 4.66
CA SER A 4 -9.77 1.23 4.45
C SER A 4 -9.37 1.24 2.97
N ILE A 5 -8.06 1.24 2.70
CA ILE A 5 -7.48 1.26 1.37
C ILE A 5 -6.76 -0.07 1.16
N ILE A 6 -7.24 -0.86 0.21
CA ILE A 6 -6.65 -2.14 -0.14
C ILE A 6 -5.70 -1.92 -1.32
N VAL A 7 -4.45 -2.31 -1.13
CA VAL A 7 -3.36 -2.18 -2.12
C VAL A 7 -2.90 -3.60 -2.49
N PRO A 8 -3.39 -4.17 -3.60
CA PRO A 8 -2.81 -5.40 -4.13
C PRO A 8 -1.41 -5.12 -4.67
N VAL A 9 -0.46 -5.99 -4.35
CA VAL A 9 0.96 -5.86 -4.76
C VAL A 9 1.43 -7.18 -5.35
N PHE A 10 2.20 -7.11 -6.44
CA PHE A 10 2.89 -8.26 -7.02
C PHE A 10 4.16 -7.83 -7.75
N ASN A 11 5.31 -8.18 -7.18
CA ASN A 11 6.63 -7.84 -7.71
C ASN A 11 6.88 -6.34 -7.96
N GLU A 12 6.58 -5.51 -6.96
CA GLU A 12 6.73 -4.04 -7.04
C GLU A 12 7.82 -3.50 -6.09
N ALA A 13 8.82 -4.32 -5.72
CA ALA A 13 9.84 -3.95 -4.73
C ALA A 13 10.49 -2.57 -4.96
N PRO A 14 10.79 -2.12 -6.20
CA PRO A 14 11.38 -0.80 -6.42
C PRO A 14 10.44 0.39 -6.10
N LEU A 15 9.13 0.17 -6.13
CA LEU A 15 8.12 1.25 -6.13
C LEU A 15 7.27 1.27 -4.85
N ILE A 16 7.01 0.10 -4.26
CA ILE A 16 6.02 -0.07 -3.20
C ILE A 16 6.28 0.84 -1.99
N ARG A 17 7.55 1.04 -1.62
CA ARG A 17 7.91 1.90 -0.49
C ARG A 17 7.51 3.35 -0.72
N GLN A 18 7.86 3.91 -1.87
CA GLN A 18 7.52 5.30 -2.19
C GLN A 18 6.00 5.46 -2.32
N PHE A 19 5.33 4.50 -2.94
CA PHE A 19 3.86 4.48 -3.03
C PHE A 19 3.19 4.55 -1.65
N LEU A 20 3.58 3.68 -0.72
CA LEU A 20 2.98 3.62 0.62
C LEU A 20 3.24 4.88 1.45
N LEU A 21 4.41 5.52 1.29
CA LEU A 21 4.71 6.80 1.93
C LEU A 21 3.75 7.90 1.47
N HIS A 22 3.62 8.10 0.15
CA HIS A 22 2.70 9.10 -0.39
C HIS A 22 1.24 8.80 -0.04
N LEU A 23 0.87 7.52 0.01
CA LEU A 23 -0.48 7.09 0.40
C LEU A 23 -0.77 7.47 1.86
N ARG A 24 0.17 7.22 2.78
CA ARG A 24 0.04 7.58 4.19
C ARG A 24 -0.03 9.09 4.39
N GLU A 25 0.76 9.87 3.65
CA GLU A 25 0.73 11.34 3.72
C GLU A 25 -0.64 11.90 3.30
N ARG A 26 -1.25 11.34 2.27
CA ARG A 26 -2.56 11.79 1.76
C ARG A 26 -3.74 11.27 2.57
N ALA A 27 -3.60 10.12 3.22
CA ALA A 27 -4.66 9.47 3.98
C ALA A 27 -4.18 9.07 5.39
N PRO A 28 -3.83 10.05 6.25
CA PRO A 28 -3.19 9.77 7.55
C PRO A 28 -4.08 8.92 8.47
N GLY A 29 -5.40 9.09 8.40
CA GLY A 29 -6.37 8.34 9.21
C GLY A 29 -6.93 7.07 8.56
N ALA A 30 -6.48 6.71 7.34
CA ALA A 30 -6.96 5.50 6.68
C ALA A 30 -6.19 4.26 7.16
N GLU A 31 -6.91 3.13 7.26
CA GLU A 31 -6.29 1.82 7.33
C GLU A 31 -5.74 1.46 5.94
N ILE A 32 -4.51 0.95 5.89
CA ILE A 32 -3.87 0.54 4.63
C ILE A 32 -3.59 -0.95 4.75
N ILE A 33 -4.22 -1.73 3.87
CA ILE A 33 -4.07 -3.19 3.80
C ILE A 33 -3.30 -3.51 2.54
N VAL A 34 -2.09 -4.04 2.69
CA VAL A 34 -1.28 -4.51 1.56
C VAL A 34 -1.58 -5.99 1.35
N ALA A 35 -2.11 -6.34 0.18
CA ALA A 35 -2.44 -7.70 -0.20
C ALA A 35 -1.39 -8.20 -1.20
N ASP A 36 -0.39 -8.92 -0.70
CA ASP A 36 0.63 -9.53 -1.57
C ASP A 36 0.06 -10.73 -2.34
N GLY A 37 0.27 -10.72 -3.66
CA GLY A 37 -0.14 -11.77 -4.59
C GLY A 37 0.84 -12.93 -4.70
N GLY A 38 1.83 -13.03 -3.81
CA GLY A 38 2.91 -14.03 -3.88
C GLY A 38 4.16 -13.49 -4.56
N SER A 39 4.59 -12.28 -4.19
CA SER A 39 5.79 -11.66 -4.74
C SER A 39 7.05 -12.49 -4.44
N THR A 40 8.04 -12.41 -5.33
CA THR A 40 9.32 -13.15 -5.27
C THR A 40 10.54 -12.26 -5.45
N ASP A 41 10.33 -10.95 -5.62
CA ASP A 41 11.36 -9.94 -5.87
C ASP A 41 11.83 -9.20 -4.61
#